data_AF-A0A8T2UTN9-F1
#
_entry.id   AF-A0A8T2UTN9-F1
#
_cell.length_a   1.000
_cell.length_b   1.000
_cell.length_c   1.000
_cell.angle_alpha   90.00
_cell.angle_beta   90.00
_cell.angle_gamma   90.00
#
_symmetry.space_group_name_H-M   'P 1'
#
loop_
_entity.id
_entity.type
_entity.pdbx_description
1 polymer ?
#
loop_
_entity_poly.entity_id
_entity_poly.type
_entity_poly.pdbx_seq_one_letter_code
_entity_poly.pdbx_strand_id
1 'polypeptide(L)'
;MTETGIGSMPDADPLFEILVAFPAGLSASQVHVDFGSSHDRQPHPDRNLEGKIDEIWIDRLQRNPYLFNASKFRVQSGHICFLSLIQRNVITRTNDMESYGGYNYLPSEEGGGDDVCLCLGLTDYKTFVGTNLSPHWENFLNPLKDDIERYIHMSNPLGNGAIVETEDNCILVLKRSRNVGEFPGHFVFPGGHSEPQEIGILSHDLYEDNIELNRKIADEMYTGIIREIVEETGIPTDFLGTPLFIGLSRRILNARPTAFFFVRCSLTSAEVFRFYSQAQHKFESTELNSIPRENLAGATANMPGCHQGGAFLYALMSKSKTKQ
;
A
#
# COMPACT_ATOMS: atom_id res chain seq x y z
N MET A 1 -27.41 -16.36 38.74
CA MET A 1 -27.11 -17.51 37.86
C MET A 1 -28.05 -17.39 36.68
N THR A 2 -27.71 -16.61 35.65
CA THR A 2 -26.86 -16.98 34.49
C THR A 2 -27.45 -18.21 33.79
N GLU A 3 -27.79 -18.21 32.51
CA GLU A 3 -27.09 -17.63 31.36
C GLU A 3 -28.10 -17.23 30.26
N THR A 4 -27.95 -16.04 29.69
CA THR A 4 -28.54 -15.70 28.39
C THR A 4 -27.41 -15.73 27.37
N GLY A 5 -27.48 -16.71 26.47
CA GLY A 5 -26.51 -16.90 25.39
C GLY A 5 -26.38 -15.66 24.53
N ILE A 6 -25.14 -15.16 24.42
CA ILE A 6 -24.77 -14.18 23.41
C ILE A 6 -24.70 -14.97 22.11
N GLY A 7 -25.65 -14.73 21.21
CA GLY A 7 -25.57 -15.22 19.84
C GLY A 7 -24.29 -14.67 19.21
N SER A 8 -23.41 -15.56 18.76
CA SER A 8 -22.30 -15.19 17.90
C SER A 8 -22.87 -14.54 16.65
N MET A 9 -22.56 -13.25 16.45
CA MET A 9 -22.70 -12.68 15.10
C MET A 9 -21.82 -13.51 14.16
N PRO A 10 -22.25 -13.79 12.92
CA PRO A 10 -21.35 -14.37 11.93
C PRO A 10 -20.15 -13.44 11.81
N ASP A 11 -18.93 -13.98 11.95
CA ASP A 11 -17.69 -13.24 11.71
C ASP A 11 -17.81 -12.57 10.35
N ALA A 12 -17.78 -11.24 10.33
CA ALA A 12 -17.82 -10.49 9.08
C ALA A 12 -16.62 -10.89 8.23
N ASP A 13 -16.84 -11.11 6.93
CA ASP A 13 -15.75 -11.41 6.00
C ASP A 13 -14.64 -10.35 6.11
N PRO A 14 -13.36 -10.74 6.11
CA PRO A 14 -12.26 -9.79 6.22
C PRO A 14 -12.31 -8.78 5.07
N LEU A 15 -12.05 -7.51 5.37
CA LEU A 15 -12.01 -6.44 4.36
C LEU A 15 -10.60 -6.24 3.77
N PHE A 16 -9.58 -6.79 4.44
CA PHE A 16 -8.19 -6.69 4.06
C PHE A 16 -7.36 -7.87 4.55
N GLU A 17 -6.17 -7.97 4.00
CA GLU A 17 -5.09 -8.87 4.40
C GLU A 17 -3.84 -8.03 4.71
N ILE A 18 -3.05 -8.51 5.67
CA ILE A 18 -1.71 -8.00 5.93
C ILE A 18 -0.72 -8.90 5.19
N LEU A 19 0.02 -8.33 4.25
CA LEU A 19 1.04 -9.04 3.50
C LEU A 19 2.35 -9.12 4.29
N VAL A 20 2.70 -8.03 4.97
CA VAL A 20 3.79 -7.97 5.95
C VAL A 20 3.54 -6.85 6.96
N ALA A 21 4.05 -7.03 8.17
CA ALA A 21 4.03 -6.01 9.22
C ALA A 21 5.42 -5.85 9.84
N PHE A 22 5.83 -4.60 10.06
CA PHE A 22 7.05 -4.24 10.77
C PHE A 22 6.71 -3.29 11.92
N PRO A 23 6.30 -3.79 13.10
CA PRO A 23 5.89 -2.93 14.21
C PRO A 23 6.98 -2.02 14.76
N ALA A 24 8.26 -2.30 14.51
CA ALA A 24 9.35 -1.37 14.84
C ALA A 24 9.49 -0.23 13.80
N GLY A 25 9.00 -0.45 12.58
CA GLY A 25 9.22 0.41 11.43
C GLY A 25 10.61 0.21 10.82
N LEU A 26 10.69 0.14 9.49
CA LEU A 26 11.94 0.01 8.76
C LEU A 26 12.38 1.34 8.13
N SER A 27 13.66 1.67 8.30
CA SER A 27 14.29 2.79 7.61
C SER A 27 14.62 2.45 6.15
N ALA A 28 14.95 3.46 5.34
CA ALA A 28 15.25 3.26 3.91
C ALA A 28 16.41 2.29 3.65
N SER A 29 17.38 2.18 4.57
CA SER A 29 18.49 1.23 4.44
C SER A 29 18.11 -0.24 4.67
N GLN A 30 16.91 -0.49 5.21
CA GLN A 30 16.40 -1.83 5.54
C GLN A 30 15.35 -2.33 4.54
N VAL A 31 14.95 -1.49 3.58
CA VAL A 31 14.01 -1.85 2.53
C VAL A 31 14.76 -1.92 1.20
N HIS A 32 14.83 -3.12 0.66
CA HIS A 32 15.45 -3.45 -0.61
C HIS A 32 14.35 -3.74 -1.64
N VAL A 33 14.72 -3.63 -2.91
CA VAL A 33 13.83 -3.94 -4.03
C VAL A 33 14.51 -4.98 -4.91
N ASP A 34 13.74 -5.93 -5.39
CA ASP A 34 14.10 -6.79 -6.51
C ASP A 34 13.18 -6.42 -7.67
N PHE A 35 13.70 -5.60 -8.60
CA PHE A 35 12.94 -5.10 -9.74
C PHE A 35 13.27 -5.88 -11.01
N GLY A 36 12.24 -6.39 -11.68
CA GLY A 36 12.45 -7.13 -12.93
C GLY A 36 11.17 -7.60 -13.61
N SER A 37 11.31 -7.97 -14.89
CA SER A 37 10.20 -8.41 -15.75
C SER A 37 9.54 -9.71 -15.26
N SER A 38 10.26 -10.53 -14.48
CA SER A 38 9.72 -11.72 -13.81
C SER A 38 8.62 -11.42 -12.79
N HIS A 39 8.54 -10.16 -12.34
CA HIS A 39 7.56 -9.68 -11.36
C HIS A 39 6.36 -8.99 -12.02
N ASP A 40 6.33 -8.91 -13.35
CA ASP A 40 5.22 -8.33 -14.11
C ASP A 40 3.97 -9.23 -14.07
N ARG A 41 2.85 -8.65 -14.52
CA ARG A 41 1.60 -9.39 -14.70
C ARG A 41 1.74 -10.40 -15.82
N GLN A 42 1.26 -11.62 -15.61
CA GLN A 42 1.08 -12.58 -16.70
C GLN A 42 -0.29 -12.40 -17.35
N PRO A 43 -0.39 -12.27 -18.68
CA PRO A 43 -1.67 -12.24 -19.38
C PRO A 43 -2.56 -13.42 -18.98
N HIS A 44 -3.87 -13.18 -18.88
CA HIS A 44 -4.82 -14.24 -18.54
C HIS A 44 -4.90 -15.26 -19.69
N PRO A 45 -4.93 -16.58 -19.42
CA PRO A 45 -4.96 -17.62 -20.46
C PRO A 45 -6.24 -17.59 -21.33
N ASP A 46 -7.38 -17.16 -20.76
CA ASP A 46 -8.59 -16.85 -21.53
C ASP A 46 -8.42 -15.53 -22.29
N ARG A 47 -8.23 -15.62 -23.60
CA ARG A 47 -8.06 -14.48 -24.51
C ARG A 47 -9.28 -13.57 -24.57
N ASN A 48 -10.49 -14.09 -24.33
CA ASN A 48 -11.69 -13.26 -24.32
C ASN A 48 -11.71 -12.39 -23.07
N LEU A 49 -11.32 -12.94 -21.92
CA LEU A 49 -11.22 -12.17 -20.68
C LEU A 49 -10.08 -11.14 -20.76
N GLU A 50 -8.92 -11.54 -21.28
CA GLU A 50 -7.77 -10.65 -21.48
C GLU A 50 -8.12 -9.48 -22.44
N GLY A 51 -8.84 -9.77 -23.54
CA GLY A 51 -9.31 -8.76 -24.49
C GLY A 51 -10.22 -7.70 -23.88
N LYS A 52 -10.93 -8.00 -22.79
CA LYS A 52 -11.79 -7.02 -22.09
C LYS A 52 -11.01 -5.85 -21.50
N ILE A 53 -9.70 -6.00 -21.24
CA ILE A 53 -8.88 -4.90 -20.72
C ILE A 53 -8.90 -3.71 -21.70
N ASP A 54 -8.75 -3.99 -23.00
CA ASP A 54 -8.78 -2.96 -24.04
C ASP A 54 -10.18 -2.38 -24.22
N GLU A 55 -11.21 -3.23 -24.21
CA GLU A 55 -12.62 -2.80 -24.32
C GLU A 55 -13.01 -1.86 -23.19
N ILE A 56 -12.74 -2.24 -21.93
CA ILE A 56 -13.03 -1.43 -20.75
C ILE A 56 -12.29 -0.09 -20.82
N TRP A 57 -11.03 -0.09 -21.27
CA TRP A 57 -10.25 1.14 -21.41
C TRP A 57 -10.81 2.08 -22.47
N ILE A 58 -11.19 1.56 -23.64
CA ILE A 58 -11.83 2.34 -24.71
C ILE A 58 -13.13 2.96 -24.21
N ASP A 59 -13.97 2.18 -23.52
CA ASP A 59 -15.21 2.67 -22.92
C ASP A 59 -14.95 3.77 -21.88
N ARG A 60 -13.87 3.64 -21.11
CA ARG A 60 -13.47 4.65 -20.12
C ARG A 60 -13.04 5.95 -20.78
N LEU A 61 -12.25 5.88 -21.86
CA LEU A 61 -11.83 7.05 -22.64
C LEU A 61 -13.01 7.77 -23.30
N GLN A 62 -14.03 7.05 -23.75
CA GLN A 62 -15.25 7.67 -24.28
C GLN A 62 -15.98 8.53 -23.24
N ARG A 63 -15.94 8.12 -21.96
CA ARG A 63 -16.56 8.86 -20.86
C ARG A 63 -15.68 9.98 -20.30
N ASN A 64 -14.36 9.83 -20.39
CA ASN A 64 -13.40 10.85 -19.98
C ASN A 64 -12.22 10.89 -20.97
N PRO A 65 -12.31 11.73 -22.03
CA PRO A 65 -11.27 11.82 -23.07
C PRO A 65 -9.93 12.37 -22.60
N TYR A 66 -9.87 13.00 -21.43
CA TYR A 66 -8.63 13.53 -20.86
C TYR A 66 -7.85 12.51 -20.03
N LEU A 67 -8.40 11.29 -19.86
CA LEU A 67 -7.72 10.23 -19.14
C LEU A 67 -6.52 9.75 -19.96
N PHE A 68 -5.37 9.57 -19.30
CA PHE A 68 -4.17 9.02 -19.92
C PHE A 68 -3.72 7.76 -19.19
N ASN A 69 -2.96 6.92 -19.89
CA ASN A 69 -2.34 5.74 -19.28
C ASN A 69 -1.01 6.15 -18.64
N ALA A 70 -0.76 5.70 -17.41
CA ALA A 70 0.47 5.98 -16.67
C ALA A 70 1.07 4.68 -16.15
N SER A 71 2.40 4.55 -16.22
CA SER A 71 3.12 3.41 -15.66
C SER A 71 3.05 3.41 -14.14
N LYS A 72 3.02 2.23 -13.52
CA LYS A 72 3.03 2.04 -12.07
C LYS A 72 3.94 0.87 -11.71
N PHE A 73 4.50 0.88 -10.51
CA PHE A 73 5.13 -0.32 -9.96
C PHE A 73 4.06 -1.36 -9.65
N ARG A 74 4.35 -2.63 -9.97
CA ARG A 74 3.49 -3.77 -9.64
C ARG A 74 4.08 -4.52 -8.45
N VAL A 75 3.26 -4.88 -7.47
CA VAL A 75 3.68 -5.82 -6.43
C VAL A 75 3.49 -7.24 -6.95
N GLN A 76 4.55 -8.04 -6.94
CA GLN A 76 4.42 -9.47 -7.27
C GLN A 76 3.46 -10.13 -6.30
N SER A 77 2.60 -10.99 -6.85
CA SER A 77 1.61 -11.72 -6.06
C SER A 77 2.33 -12.72 -5.14
N GLY A 78 2.30 -12.47 -3.84
CA GLY A 78 2.72 -13.38 -2.76
C GLY A 78 4.21 -13.55 -2.48
N HIS A 79 5.08 -12.62 -2.89
CA HIS A 79 6.46 -12.62 -2.42
C HIS A 79 6.85 -11.29 -1.79
N ILE A 80 7.03 -11.36 -0.46
CA ILE A 80 7.90 -10.45 0.28
C ILE A 80 9.06 -11.33 0.72
N CYS A 81 10.24 -11.09 0.17
CA CYS A 81 11.43 -11.87 0.47
C CYS A 81 12.08 -11.28 1.72
N PHE A 82 12.13 -12.05 2.81
CA PHE A 82 12.86 -11.65 4.01
C PHE A 82 14.32 -12.05 3.87
N LEU A 83 15.23 -11.09 4.01
CA LEU A 83 16.65 -11.32 3.86
C LEU A 83 17.23 -11.82 5.20
N SER A 84 17.10 -13.11 5.51
CA SER A 84 17.96 -13.68 6.54
C SER A 84 19.38 -13.82 5.97
N LEU A 85 20.26 -12.91 6.39
CA LEU A 85 21.73 -12.96 6.28
C LEU A 85 22.29 -13.26 4.88
N ILE A 86 22.76 -12.20 4.22
CA ILE A 86 23.57 -12.25 3.00
C ILE A 86 24.77 -13.19 3.18
N GLN A 87 24.63 -14.43 2.70
CA GLN A 87 25.75 -15.23 2.23
C GLN A 87 25.46 -15.68 0.79
N ARG A 88 25.99 -14.88 -0.16
CA ARG A 88 26.31 -15.26 -1.54
C ARG A 88 25.17 -15.89 -2.36
N ASN A 89 24.48 -15.04 -3.13
CA ASN A 89 23.78 -15.40 -4.38
C ASN A 89 22.75 -16.54 -4.33
N VAL A 90 22.09 -16.77 -3.20
CA VAL A 90 20.91 -17.65 -3.12
C VAL A 90 19.88 -16.97 -2.22
N ILE A 91 18.73 -16.59 -2.77
CA ILE A 91 17.57 -16.16 -2.00
C ILE A 91 17.03 -17.41 -1.28
N THR A 92 17.24 -17.51 0.03
CA THR A 92 16.71 -18.62 0.84
C THR A 92 15.35 -18.26 1.42
N ARG A 93 14.32 -19.02 0.99
CA ARG A 93 12.95 -19.01 1.53
C ARG A 93 12.96 -19.57 2.96
N THR A 94 12.41 -18.86 3.94
CA THR A 94 12.20 -19.41 5.29
C THR A 94 10.72 -19.70 5.54
N ASN A 95 10.45 -20.86 6.12
CA ASN A 95 9.11 -21.41 6.41
C ASN A 95 8.72 -21.29 7.90
N ASP A 96 9.52 -20.63 8.72
CA ASP A 96 9.28 -20.58 10.17
C ASP A 96 8.52 -19.28 10.52
N MET A 97 7.19 -19.35 10.45
CA MET A 97 6.26 -18.26 10.80
C MET A 97 5.45 -18.64 12.03
N GLU A 98 5.45 -17.78 13.05
CA GLU A 98 4.50 -17.87 14.17
C GLU A 98 3.24 -17.04 13.88
N SER A 99 2.09 -17.56 14.35
CA SER A 99 0.76 -17.01 14.11
C SER A 99 0.22 -16.30 15.36
N TYR A 100 -0.24 -15.06 15.20
CA TYR A 100 -1.10 -14.40 16.17
C TYR A 100 -2.29 -13.75 15.46
N GLY A 101 -3.51 -14.24 15.73
CA GLY A 101 -4.74 -13.71 15.13
C GLY A 101 -4.97 -14.11 13.66
N GLY A 102 -4.31 -15.16 13.17
CA GLY A 102 -4.49 -15.64 11.78
C GLY A 102 -3.63 -14.92 10.73
N TYR A 103 -2.63 -14.14 11.17
CA TYR A 103 -1.70 -13.43 10.29
C TYR A 103 -0.27 -13.87 10.60
N ASN A 104 0.55 -13.97 9.54
CA ASN A 104 1.96 -14.36 9.65
C ASN A 104 2.76 -13.24 10.32
N TYR A 105 3.38 -13.55 11.46
CA TYR A 105 4.31 -12.67 12.19
C TYR A 105 5.74 -13.20 12.00
N LEU A 106 6.72 -12.30 12.05
CA LEU A 106 8.10 -12.68 12.29
C LEU A 106 8.52 -12.11 13.65
N PRO A 107 8.94 -12.97 14.60
CA PRO A 107 9.63 -12.51 15.79
C PRO A 107 11.02 -12.02 15.41
N SER A 108 11.39 -10.83 15.88
CA SER A 108 12.77 -10.37 15.84
C SER A 108 13.59 -11.29 16.75
N GLU A 109 14.39 -12.19 16.19
CA GLU A 109 15.46 -12.81 16.98
C GLU A 109 16.49 -11.73 17.30
N GLU A 110 16.88 -11.69 18.58
CA GLU A 110 17.79 -10.69 19.12
C GLU A 110 19.09 -10.58 18.28
N GLY A 111 19.28 -9.44 17.60
CA GLY A 111 20.62 -9.00 17.16
C GLY A 111 20.87 -8.78 15.67
N GLY A 112 19.88 -8.94 14.78
CA GLY A 112 19.97 -8.55 13.36
C GLY A 112 18.79 -7.67 12.97
N GLY A 113 19.03 -6.51 12.36
CA GLY A 113 17.94 -5.64 11.90
C GLY A 113 17.07 -6.34 10.86
N ASP A 114 15.75 -6.22 10.99
CA ASP A 114 14.81 -6.77 10.02
C ASP A 114 14.99 -6.03 8.68
N ASP A 115 15.59 -6.69 7.69
CA ASP A 115 15.67 -6.21 6.32
C ASP A 115 14.63 -6.94 5.45
N VAL A 116 14.00 -6.20 4.52
CA VAL A 116 12.98 -6.73 3.62
C VAL A 116 13.33 -6.45 2.17
N CYS A 117 13.04 -7.38 1.27
CA CYS A 117 13.14 -7.19 -0.16
C CYS A 117 11.76 -7.28 -0.82
N LEU A 118 11.36 -6.23 -1.52
CA LEU A 118 10.10 -6.14 -2.25
C LEU A 118 10.29 -6.52 -3.71
N CYS A 119 9.59 -7.55 -4.18
CA CYS A 119 9.62 -7.98 -5.59
C CYS A 119 8.67 -7.10 -6.41
N LEU A 120 9.23 -6.22 -7.24
CA LEU A 120 8.49 -5.21 -7.99
C LEU A 120 8.62 -5.42 -9.50
N GLY A 121 7.50 -5.37 -10.20
CA GLY A 121 7.44 -5.31 -11.65
C GLY A 121 6.93 -3.95 -12.14
N LEU A 122 6.59 -3.90 -13.41
CA LEU A 122 5.85 -2.82 -14.04
C LEU A 122 4.41 -3.24 -14.35
N THR A 123 3.53 -2.26 -14.27
CA THR A 123 2.16 -2.32 -14.78
C THR A 123 1.75 -0.92 -15.21
N ASP A 124 0.48 -0.74 -15.56
CA ASP A 124 -0.06 0.57 -15.89
C ASP A 124 -1.51 0.74 -15.43
N TYR A 125 -1.95 1.99 -15.50
CA TYR A 125 -3.28 2.39 -15.08
C TYR A 125 -4.38 1.76 -15.96
N LYS A 126 -4.14 1.61 -17.26
CA LYS A 126 -5.04 0.92 -18.19
C LYS A 126 -5.31 -0.52 -17.75
N THR A 127 -4.25 -1.27 -17.46
CA THR A 127 -4.34 -2.66 -17.01
C THR A 127 -5.01 -2.73 -15.64
N PHE A 128 -4.74 -1.78 -14.74
CA PHE A 128 -5.44 -1.69 -13.45
C PHE A 128 -6.95 -1.49 -13.64
N VAL A 129 -7.35 -0.59 -14.54
CA VAL A 129 -8.76 -0.36 -14.89
C VAL A 129 -9.42 -1.62 -15.47
N GLY A 130 -8.73 -2.33 -16.36
CA GLY A 130 -9.26 -3.52 -17.03
C GLY A 130 -9.22 -4.82 -16.21
N THR A 131 -8.43 -4.88 -15.15
CA THR A 131 -8.29 -6.06 -14.27
C THR A 131 -8.91 -5.78 -12.90
N ASN A 132 -8.19 -5.10 -12.00
CA ASN A 132 -8.64 -4.83 -10.63
C ASN A 132 -9.96 -4.02 -10.60
N LEU A 133 -10.12 -2.97 -11.40
CA LEU A 133 -11.36 -2.18 -11.40
C LEU A 133 -12.45 -2.74 -12.34
N SER A 134 -12.22 -3.89 -12.94
CA SER A 134 -13.24 -4.57 -13.73
C SER A 134 -14.44 -4.95 -12.85
N PRO A 135 -15.69 -4.82 -13.33
CA PRO A 135 -16.86 -5.38 -12.65
C PRO A 135 -16.81 -6.91 -12.46
N HIS A 136 -15.86 -7.58 -13.14
CA HIS A 136 -15.63 -9.02 -13.06
C HIS A 136 -14.18 -9.32 -12.69
N TRP A 137 -13.57 -8.50 -11.83
CA TRP A 137 -12.17 -8.63 -11.43
C TRP A 137 -11.85 -10.01 -10.84
N GLU A 138 -12.83 -10.66 -10.21
CA GLU A 138 -12.70 -12.00 -9.63
C GLU A 138 -12.36 -13.06 -10.68
N ASN A 139 -12.76 -12.85 -11.94
CA ASN A 139 -12.44 -13.77 -13.03
C ASN A 139 -10.96 -13.73 -13.41
N PHE A 140 -10.22 -12.68 -13.04
CA PHE A 140 -8.77 -12.62 -13.20
C PHE A 140 -8.01 -13.32 -12.08
N LEU A 141 -8.69 -13.78 -11.02
CA LEU A 141 -8.05 -14.59 -10.00
C LEU A 141 -7.72 -15.97 -10.56
N ASN A 142 -6.54 -16.48 -10.25
CA ASN A 142 -6.18 -17.86 -10.53
C ASN A 142 -6.81 -18.77 -9.45
N PRO A 143 -7.80 -19.62 -9.78
CA PRO A 143 -8.57 -20.37 -8.79
C PRO A 143 -7.85 -21.62 -8.27
N LEU A 144 -6.70 -21.99 -8.83
CA LEU A 144 -6.08 -23.32 -8.64
C LEU A 144 -4.79 -23.31 -7.80
N LYS A 145 -4.43 -22.21 -7.13
CA LYS A 145 -3.11 -22.10 -6.46
C LYS A 145 -3.14 -21.36 -5.13
N ASP A 146 -2.22 -21.75 -4.25
CA ASP A 146 -1.85 -21.04 -3.01
C ASP A 146 -1.56 -19.55 -3.30
N ASP A 147 -1.66 -18.70 -2.27
CA ASP A 147 -1.77 -17.22 -2.33
C ASP A 147 -0.82 -16.46 -3.27
N ILE A 148 0.30 -17.08 -3.67
CA ILE A 148 1.32 -16.53 -4.58
C ILE A 148 0.76 -16.31 -5.99
N GLU A 149 0.20 -17.33 -6.61
CA GLU A 149 -0.21 -17.20 -8.01
C GLU A 149 -1.65 -16.70 -8.19
N ARG A 150 -2.39 -16.58 -7.09
CA ARG A 150 -3.80 -16.17 -7.09
C ARG A 150 -4.04 -14.87 -7.84
N TYR A 151 -3.11 -13.93 -7.79
CA TYR A 151 -3.27 -12.59 -8.39
C TYR A 151 -2.31 -12.34 -9.57
N ILE A 152 -1.73 -13.40 -10.14
CA ILE A 152 -0.71 -13.30 -11.20
C ILE A 152 -1.22 -12.62 -12.48
N HIS A 153 -2.53 -12.72 -12.75
CA HIS A 153 -3.19 -12.09 -13.89
C HIS A 153 -3.76 -10.69 -13.61
N MET A 154 -3.55 -10.16 -12.40
CA MET A 154 -4.01 -8.83 -12.00
C MET A 154 -2.90 -7.78 -12.09
N SER A 155 -3.27 -6.53 -12.39
CA SER A 155 -2.34 -5.40 -12.48
C SER A 155 -1.63 -5.15 -11.14
N ASN A 156 -2.38 -5.11 -10.04
CA ASN A 156 -1.87 -4.91 -8.68
C ASN A 156 -0.81 -3.79 -8.55
N PRO A 157 -1.14 -2.55 -8.95
CA PRO A 157 -0.24 -1.43 -8.77
C PRO A 157 0.00 -1.20 -7.28
N LEU A 158 1.26 -0.95 -6.91
CA LEU A 158 1.65 -0.60 -5.55
C LEU A 158 1.11 0.80 -5.21
N GLY A 159 0.14 0.88 -4.29
CA GLY A 159 -0.21 2.14 -3.65
C GLY A 159 0.74 2.48 -2.51
N ASN A 160 0.81 3.76 -2.15
CA ASN A 160 1.53 4.25 -0.98
C ASN A 160 0.56 4.99 -0.06
N GLY A 161 0.72 4.84 1.26
CA GLY A 161 -0.09 5.55 2.26
C GLY A 161 0.75 5.95 3.48
N ALA A 162 0.50 7.14 4.01
CA ALA A 162 1.22 7.74 5.12
C ALA A 162 0.31 7.91 6.34
N ILE A 163 0.70 7.31 7.45
CA ILE A 163 0.08 7.54 8.74
C ILE A 163 0.89 8.63 9.42
N VAL A 164 0.41 9.86 9.27
CA VAL A 164 1.05 11.06 9.81
C VAL A 164 0.48 11.34 11.20
N GLU A 165 1.32 11.23 12.22
CA GLU A 165 0.97 11.54 13.63
C GLU A 165 1.50 12.92 14.01
N THR A 166 0.60 13.82 14.41
CA THR A 166 0.91 15.18 14.87
C THR A 166 1.44 15.20 16.31
N GLU A 167 2.03 16.33 16.73
CA GLU A 167 2.58 16.51 18.08
C GLU A 167 1.54 16.25 19.18
N ASP A 168 0.28 16.61 18.93
CA ASP A 168 -0.86 16.41 19.80
C ASP A 168 -1.56 15.05 19.63
N ASN A 169 -0.85 14.04 19.10
CA ASN A 169 -1.29 12.65 18.93
C ASN A 169 -2.58 12.48 18.09
N CYS A 170 -2.75 13.32 17.05
CA CYS A 170 -3.79 13.13 16.06
C CYS A 170 -3.21 12.49 14.79
N ILE A 171 -4.01 11.66 14.13
CA ILE A 171 -3.69 11.03 12.85
C ILE A 171 -4.40 11.79 11.74
N LEU A 172 -3.64 12.21 10.73
CA LEU A 172 -4.19 12.90 9.58
C LEU A 172 -4.86 11.92 8.62
N VAL A 173 -6.09 12.26 8.20
CA VAL A 173 -6.83 11.53 7.17
C VAL A 173 -7.47 12.51 6.19
N LEU A 174 -7.58 12.10 4.94
CA LEU A 174 -8.22 12.85 3.88
C LEU A 174 -9.57 12.24 3.55
N LYS A 175 -10.58 13.08 3.35
CA LYS A 175 -11.87 12.65 2.81
C LYS A 175 -11.84 12.78 1.30
N ARG A 176 -11.99 11.65 0.61
CA ARG A 176 -11.97 11.61 -0.85
C ARG A 176 -13.14 12.40 -1.44
N SER A 177 -12.87 13.12 -2.52
CA SER A 177 -13.88 13.83 -3.29
C SER A 177 -14.97 12.88 -3.79
N ARG A 178 -16.17 13.39 -4.02
CA ARG A 178 -17.27 12.57 -4.57
C ARG A 178 -17.12 12.29 -6.08
N ASN A 179 -16.15 12.95 -6.72
CA ASN A 179 -15.92 12.88 -8.16
C ASN A 179 -14.79 11.89 -8.55
N VAL A 180 -14.19 11.21 -7.57
CA VAL A 180 -13.14 10.21 -7.84
C VAL A 180 -13.74 8.87 -8.26
N GLY A 181 -12.94 8.08 -8.99
CA GLY A 181 -13.37 6.76 -9.50
C GLY A 181 -13.44 5.65 -8.45
N GLU A 182 -12.73 5.79 -7.33
CA GLU A 182 -12.64 4.77 -6.27
C GLU A 182 -12.99 5.38 -4.90
N PHE A 183 -13.91 4.72 -4.18
CA PHE A 183 -14.31 5.05 -2.80
C PHE A 183 -14.62 6.54 -2.55
N PRO A 184 -15.55 7.16 -3.30
CA PRO A 184 -15.93 8.55 -3.10
C PRO A 184 -16.45 8.80 -1.68
N GLY A 185 -16.03 9.89 -1.05
CA GLY A 185 -16.44 10.28 0.30
C GLY A 185 -15.85 9.45 1.46
N HIS A 186 -15.04 8.44 1.16
CA HIS A 186 -14.38 7.62 2.17
C HIS A 186 -13.15 8.35 2.73
N PHE A 187 -12.74 7.97 3.94
CA PHE A 187 -11.46 8.40 4.48
C PHE A 187 -10.33 7.57 3.91
N VAL A 188 -9.20 8.22 3.67
CA VAL A 188 -7.92 7.59 3.33
C VAL A 188 -6.80 8.28 4.09
N PHE A 189 -5.70 7.57 4.23
CA PHE A 189 -4.44 8.18 4.65
C PHE A 189 -3.84 8.96 3.47
N PRO A 190 -3.13 10.08 3.70
CA PRO A 190 -2.40 10.76 2.65
C PRO A 190 -1.49 9.80 1.88
N GLY A 191 -1.38 9.97 0.57
CA GLY A 191 -0.59 9.09 -0.28
C GLY A 191 -1.15 8.95 -1.69
N GLY A 192 -0.44 8.19 -2.52
CA GLY A 192 -0.80 8.02 -3.91
C GLY A 192 -0.06 6.85 -4.54
N HIS A 193 0.61 7.10 -5.66
CA HIS A 193 1.37 6.07 -6.36
C HIS A 193 2.62 6.66 -7.00
N SER A 194 3.79 6.23 -6.51
CA SER A 194 5.06 6.53 -7.20
C SER A 194 5.01 6.04 -8.65
N GLU A 195 5.31 6.94 -9.58
CA GLU A 195 5.35 6.62 -11.01
C GLU A 195 6.79 6.28 -11.42
N PRO A 196 7.05 5.08 -11.99
CA PRO A 196 8.37 4.69 -12.47
C PRO A 196 9.02 5.74 -13.40
N GLN A 197 8.20 6.43 -14.20
CA GLN A 197 8.63 7.48 -15.12
C GLN A 197 9.27 8.69 -14.43
N GLU A 198 8.82 9.07 -13.22
CA GLU A 198 9.38 10.20 -12.47
C GLU A 198 10.85 9.97 -12.11
N ILE A 199 11.23 8.70 -11.98
CA ILE A 199 12.61 8.30 -11.70
C ILE A 199 13.32 7.72 -12.93
N GLY A 200 12.75 7.89 -14.13
CA GLY A 200 13.38 7.56 -15.41
C GLY A 200 13.30 6.09 -15.82
N ILE A 201 12.36 5.33 -15.26
CA ILE A 201 12.10 3.92 -15.64
C ILE A 201 10.99 3.90 -16.68
N LEU A 202 11.32 3.46 -17.90
CA LEU A 202 10.38 3.35 -19.03
C LEU A 202 10.05 1.89 -19.37
N SER A 203 11.02 0.98 -19.23
CA SER A 203 10.90 -0.46 -19.45
C SER A 203 11.98 -1.21 -18.66
N HIS A 204 11.96 -2.54 -18.72
CA HIS A 204 12.96 -3.41 -18.10
C HIS A 204 14.28 -3.52 -18.88
N ASP A 205 14.30 -3.13 -20.16
CA ASP A 205 15.39 -3.40 -21.13
C ASP A 205 16.75 -2.81 -20.75
N LEU A 206 16.80 -1.92 -19.75
CA LEU A 206 18.01 -1.22 -19.32
C LEU A 206 18.51 -1.67 -17.94
N TYR A 207 17.81 -2.56 -17.22
CA TYR A 207 17.94 -2.59 -15.76
C TYR A 207 17.78 -3.93 -15.02
N GLU A 208 17.69 -5.10 -15.68
CA GLU A 208 17.63 -6.39 -14.96
C GLU A 208 18.90 -6.58 -14.09
N ASP A 209 18.71 -6.97 -12.82
CA ASP A 209 19.74 -7.13 -11.78
C ASP A 209 20.60 -5.88 -11.47
N ASN A 210 20.04 -4.69 -11.67
CA ASN A 210 20.74 -3.44 -11.37
C ASN A 210 20.55 -3.01 -9.90
N ILE A 211 21.54 -3.32 -9.07
CA ILE A 211 21.60 -2.94 -7.63
C ILE A 211 21.32 -1.44 -7.42
N GLU A 212 21.87 -0.59 -8.29
CA GLU A 212 21.70 0.86 -8.18
C GLU A 212 20.28 1.29 -8.54
N LEU A 213 19.65 0.62 -9.52
CA LEU A 213 18.23 0.85 -9.79
C LEU A 213 17.36 0.40 -8.62
N ASN A 214 17.60 -0.80 -8.08
CA ASN A 214 16.85 -1.32 -6.95
C ASN A 214 16.92 -0.36 -5.75
N ARG A 215 18.11 0.15 -5.46
CA ARG A 215 18.33 1.19 -4.44
C ARG A 215 17.55 2.46 -4.76
N LYS A 216 17.56 2.92 -6.01
CA LYS A 216 16.83 4.11 -6.46
C LYS A 216 15.30 3.94 -6.35
N ILE A 217 14.77 2.75 -6.63
CA ILE A 217 13.34 2.45 -6.44
C ILE A 217 12.99 2.44 -4.95
N ALA A 218 13.81 1.82 -4.11
CA ALA A 218 13.63 1.84 -2.66
C ALA A 218 13.65 3.29 -2.11
N ASP A 219 14.64 4.10 -2.51
CA ASP A 219 14.72 5.52 -2.13
C ASP A 219 13.48 6.32 -2.57
N GLU A 220 12.97 6.02 -3.76
CA GLU A 220 11.75 6.66 -4.29
C GLU A 220 10.51 6.31 -3.46
N MET A 221 10.41 5.12 -2.86
CA MET A 221 9.28 4.80 -1.98
C MET A 221 9.22 5.74 -0.75
N TYR A 222 10.38 6.10 -0.21
CA TYR A 222 10.48 7.00 0.96
C TYR A 222 10.38 8.48 0.57
N THR A 223 10.98 8.86 -0.55
CA THR A 223 10.94 10.24 -1.05
C THR A 223 9.56 10.58 -1.59
N GLY A 224 8.96 9.66 -2.36
CA GLY A 224 7.63 9.76 -2.91
C GLY A 224 6.56 9.91 -1.83
N ILE A 225 6.63 9.14 -0.73
CA ILE A 225 5.62 9.29 0.32
C ILE A 225 5.68 10.63 1.05
N ILE A 226 6.88 11.21 1.25
CA ILE A 226 7.01 12.58 1.76
C ILE A 226 6.42 13.58 0.77
N ARG A 227 6.72 13.42 -0.52
CA ARG A 227 6.18 14.28 -1.59
C ARG A 227 4.65 14.28 -1.59
N GLU A 228 4.03 13.11 -1.51
CA GLU A 228 2.56 12.95 -1.44
C GLU A 228 1.97 13.63 -0.18
N ILE A 229 2.60 13.48 0.99
CA ILE A 229 2.15 14.18 2.21
C ILE A 229 2.16 15.68 1.98
N VAL A 230 3.24 16.24 1.44
CA VAL A 230 3.37 17.68 1.17
C VAL A 230 2.31 18.14 0.17
N GLU A 231 2.14 17.41 -0.94
CA GLU A 231 1.20 17.77 -2.01
C GLU A 231 -0.26 17.73 -1.56
N GLU A 232 -0.64 16.75 -0.74
CA GLU A 232 -2.02 16.57 -0.29
C GLU A 232 -2.37 17.35 0.99
N THR A 233 -1.39 17.61 1.87
CA THR A 233 -1.65 18.27 3.16
C THR A 233 -1.12 19.69 3.24
N GLY A 234 -0.17 20.07 2.37
CA GLY A 234 0.54 21.35 2.41
C GLY A 234 1.59 21.46 3.51
N ILE A 235 1.81 20.42 4.33
CA ILE A 235 2.79 20.45 5.44
C ILE A 235 4.21 20.56 4.84
N PRO A 236 5.02 21.56 5.24
CA PRO A 236 6.41 21.65 4.79
C PRO A 236 7.27 20.49 5.31
N THR A 237 8.24 20.05 4.51
CA THR A 237 9.13 18.92 4.83
C THR A 237 9.90 19.10 6.13
N ASP A 238 10.23 20.33 6.52
CA ASP A 238 10.97 20.64 7.75
C ASP A 238 10.22 20.22 9.03
N PHE A 239 8.91 20.01 8.94
CA PHE A 239 8.08 19.54 10.05
C PHE A 239 7.81 18.03 10.01
N LEU A 240 8.27 17.34 8.96
CA LEU A 240 8.06 15.90 8.79
C LEU A 240 9.33 15.14 9.18
N GLY A 241 9.19 14.17 10.09
CA GLY A 241 10.24 13.24 10.44
C GLY A 241 10.54 12.24 9.32
N THR A 242 11.61 11.47 9.49
CA THR A 242 11.95 10.39 8.55
C THR A 242 10.84 9.33 8.50
N PRO A 243 10.36 8.93 7.31
CA PRO A 243 9.38 7.87 7.18
C PRO A 243 9.92 6.53 7.66
N LEU A 244 9.04 5.74 8.28
CA LEU A 244 9.30 4.35 8.63
C LEU A 244 8.30 3.46 7.90
N PHE A 245 8.78 2.50 7.13
CA PHE A 245 7.92 1.51 6.47
C PHE A 245 7.39 0.53 7.52
N ILE A 246 6.06 0.47 7.69
CA ILE A 246 5.41 -0.34 8.73
C ILE A 246 4.73 -1.59 8.19
N GLY A 247 4.63 -1.72 6.86
CA GLY A 247 4.16 -2.95 6.21
C GLY A 247 3.32 -2.72 4.95
N LEU A 248 2.79 -3.82 4.43
CA LEU A 248 1.92 -3.85 3.25
C LEU A 248 0.57 -4.44 3.62
N SER A 249 -0.50 -3.77 3.18
CA SER A 249 -1.86 -4.33 3.25
C SER A 249 -2.46 -4.45 1.86
N ARG A 250 -3.28 -5.48 1.67
CA ARG A 250 -4.08 -5.69 0.48
C ARG A 250 -5.56 -5.64 0.85
N ARG A 251 -6.37 -4.84 0.14
CA ARG A 251 -7.83 -4.96 0.28
C ARG A 251 -8.32 -6.24 -0.39
N ILE A 252 -9.29 -6.91 0.23
CA ILE A 252 -9.94 -8.08 -0.36
C ILE A 252 -10.68 -7.69 -1.64
N LEU A 253 -11.49 -6.63 -1.57
CA LEU A 253 -12.16 -6.07 -2.74
C LEU A 253 -11.12 -5.62 -3.77
N ASN A 254 -11.08 -6.31 -4.91
CA ASN A 254 -10.20 -6.10 -6.05
C ASN A 254 -8.68 -6.15 -5.80
N ALA A 255 -8.25 -6.75 -4.70
CA ALA A 255 -6.86 -7.15 -4.47
C ALA A 255 -5.79 -6.04 -4.53
N ARG A 256 -6.14 -4.75 -4.39
CA ARG A 256 -5.14 -3.67 -4.47
C ARG A 256 -4.20 -3.68 -3.24
N PRO A 257 -2.88 -3.77 -3.44
CA PRO A 257 -1.89 -3.64 -2.37
C PRO A 257 -1.56 -2.17 -2.09
N THR A 258 -1.13 -1.88 -0.85
CA THR A 258 -0.70 -0.54 -0.44
C THR A 258 0.40 -0.66 0.63
N ALA A 259 1.54 -0.03 0.37
CA ALA A 259 2.63 0.13 1.34
C ALA A 259 2.29 1.26 2.30
N PHE A 260 2.46 1.03 3.60
CA PHE A 260 2.21 2.02 4.63
C PHE A 260 3.49 2.49 5.30
N PHE A 261 3.58 3.80 5.45
CA PHE A 261 4.66 4.49 6.15
C PHE A 261 4.10 5.23 7.35
N PHE A 262 4.83 5.23 8.45
CA PHE A 262 4.58 6.08 9.60
C PHE A 262 5.50 7.30 9.54
N VAL A 263 4.95 8.48 9.76
CA VAL A 263 5.69 9.76 9.76
C VAL A 263 5.24 10.58 10.97
N ARG A 264 6.20 11.08 11.76
CA ARG A 264 5.89 12.07 12.80
C ARG A 264 5.87 13.47 12.20
N CYS A 265 4.90 14.27 12.61
CA CYS A 265 4.82 15.68 12.30
C CYS A 265 5.02 16.48 13.59
N SER A 266 5.93 17.45 13.57
CA SER A 266 6.18 18.30 14.75
C SER A 266 5.18 19.46 14.88
N LEU A 267 4.18 19.55 14.01
CA LEU A 267 3.07 20.48 14.14
C LEU A 267 1.93 19.82 14.91
N THR A 268 1.15 20.63 15.62
CA THR A 268 -0.15 20.23 16.16
C THR A 268 -1.19 20.09 15.04
N SER A 269 -2.27 19.35 15.28
CA SER A 269 -3.39 19.22 14.36
C SER A 269 -3.95 20.59 13.92
N ALA A 270 -4.08 21.53 14.84
CA ALA A 270 -4.56 22.89 14.59
C ALA A 270 -3.62 23.70 13.67
N GLU A 271 -2.31 23.50 13.76
CA GLU A 271 -1.34 24.17 12.91
C GLU A 271 -1.31 23.57 11.50
N VAL A 272 -1.42 22.24 11.39
CA VAL A 272 -1.52 21.55 10.10
C VAL A 272 -2.67 22.13 9.26
N PHE A 273 -3.84 22.40 9.85
CA PHE A 273 -4.97 22.99 9.13
C PHE A 273 -4.68 24.35 8.49
N ARG A 274 -3.71 25.12 9.01
CA ARG A 274 -3.31 26.41 8.42
C ARG A 274 -2.58 26.20 7.09
N PHE A 275 -1.85 25.10 6.95
CA PHE A 275 -1.12 24.74 5.74
C PHE A 275 -1.99 24.08 4.67
N TYR A 276 -3.10 23.45 5.05
CA TYR A 276 -3.98 22.76 4.08
C TYR A 276 -4.50 23.65 2.95
N SER A 277 -4.62 24.96 3.18
CA SER A 277 -4.95 25.93 2.12
C SER A 277 -3.95 25.94 0.95
N GLN A 278 -2.71 25.48 1.18
CA GLN A 278 -1.62 25.38 0.22
C GLN A 278 -1.52 24.02 -0.47
N ALA A 279 -2.33 23.02 -0.07
CA ALA A 279 -2.35 21.71 -0.71
C ALA A 279 -2.62 21.82 -2.23
N GLN A 280 -1.90 21.03 -3.02
CA GLN A 280 -1.94 21.10 -4.49
C GLN A 280 -3.06 20.23 -5.06
N HIS A 281 -3.34 19.07 -4.44
CA HIS A 281 -4.30 18.08 -4.95
C HIS A 281 -5.74 18.24 -4.43
N LYS A 282 -6.26 19.48 -4.44
CA LYS A 282 -7.62 19.81 -3.96
C LYS A 282 -8.77 19.15 -4.73
N PHE A 283 -8.50 18.50 -5.86
CA PHE A 283 -9.51 17.75 -6.61
C PHE A 283 -9.72 16.34 -6.06
N GLU A 284 -8.67 15.72 -5.51
CA GLU A 284 -8.69 14.33 -5.05
C GLU A 284 -9.36 14.20 -3.67
N SER A 285 -9.13 15.15 -2.78
CA SER A 285 -9.74 15.22 -1.46
C SER A 285 -10.50 16.53 -1.25
N THR A 286 -11.59 16.47 -0.49
CA THR A 286 -12.41 17.66 -0.17
C THR A 286 -12.11 18.23 1.21
N GLU A 287 -11.61 17.40 2.12
CA GLU A 287 -11.40 17.76 3.52
C GLU A 287 -10.17 17.03 4.07
N LEU A 288 -9.27 17.76 4.73
CA LEU A 288 -8.32 17.19 5.68
C LEU A 288 -9.02 17.07 7.04
N ASN A 289 -8.75 16.00 7.76
CA ASN A 289 -9.26 15.76 9.11
C ASN A 289 -8.12 15.25 10.00
N SER A 290 -8.18 15.60 11.29
CA SER A 290 -7.27 15.10 12.32
C SER A 290 -8.07 14.26 13.31
N ILE A 291 -7.74 12.99 13.44
CA ILE A 291 -8.45 12.05 14.31
C ILE A 291 -7.56 11.73 15.50
N PRO A 292 -7.99 11.99 16.75
CA PRO A 292 -7.22 11.57 17.92
C PRO A 292 -6.90 10.08 17.83
N ARG A 293 -5.66 9.70 18.14
CA ARG A 293 -5.13 8.34 17.95
C ARG A 293 -6.06 7.26 18.51
N GLU A 294 -6.62 7.48 19.70
CA GLU A 294 -7.54 6.57 20.38
C GLU A 294 -8.87 6.35 19.63
N ASN A 295 -9.26 7.28 18.77
CA ASN A 295 -10.50 7.24 17.99
C ASN A 295 -10.30 6.72 16.57
N LEU A 296 -9.06 6.46 16.15
CA LEU A 296 -8.76 6.02 14.77
C LEU A 296 -9.52 4.74 14.40
N ALA A 297 -9.61 3.77 15.32
CA ALA A 297 -10.30 2.50 15.09
C ALA A 297 -11.80 2.67 14.77
N GLY A 298 -12.44 3.73 15.26
CA GLY A 298 -13.82 4.04 14.89
C GLY A 298 -13.93 4.61 13.47
N ALA A 299 -12.94 5.40 13.05
CA ALA A 299 -12.92 6.04 11.75
C ALA A 299 -12.57 5.09 10.59
N THR A 300 -11.86 4.00 10.86
CA THR A 300 -11.46 3.00 9.85
C THR A 300 -12.65 2.32 9.19
N ALA A 301 -13.82 2.27 9.84
CA ALA A 301 -15.03 1.70 9.25
C ALA A 301 -15.43 2.38 7.91
N ASN A 302 -15.03 3.65 7.70
CA ASN A 302 -15.26 4.40 6.47
C ASN A 302 -14.00 4.48 5.56
N MET A 303 -13.03 3.57 5.73
CA MET A 303 -11.84 3.50 4.89
C MET A 303 -11.91 2.31 3.93
N PRO A 304 -11.30 2.39 2.73
CA PRO A 304 -11.06 1.21 1.89
C PRO A 304 -10.27 0.15 2.65
N GLY A 305 -10.49 -1.13 2.34
CA GLY A 305 -9.85 -2.25 3.07
C GLY A 305 -8.34 -2.09 3.27
N CYS A 306 -7.59 -1.69 2.25
CA CYS A 306 -6.14 -1.52 2.35
C CYS A 306 -5.75 -0.45 3.38
N HIS A 307 -6.52 0.64 3.50
CA HIS A 307 -6.31 1.66 4.53
C HIS A 307 -6.78 1.19 5.92
N GLN A 308 -7.81 0.33 6.01
CA GLN A 308 -8.13 -0.34 7.27
C GLN A 308 -6.95 -1.20 7.74
N GLY A 309 -6.31 -1.93 6.83
CA GLY A 309 -5.09 -2.67 7.12
C GLY A 309 -3.90 -1.77 7.46
N GLY A 310 -3.77 -0.60 6.84
CA GLY A 310 -2.80 0.42 7.25
C GLY A 310 -3.01 0.86 8.71
N ALA A 311 -4.26 1.14 9.11
CA ALA A 311 -4.57 1.48 10.50
C ALA A 311 -4.28 0.30 11.47
N PHE A 312 -4.50 -0.94 11.03
CA PHE A 312 -4.12 -2.13 11.78
C PHE A 312 -2.59 -2.23 11.97
N LEU A 313 -1.80 -2.01 10.91
CA LEU A 313 -0.32 -1.95 11.00
C LEU A 313 0.14 -0.89 12.01
N TYR A 314 -0.48 0.28 11.99
CA TYR A 314 -0.18 1.34 12.96
C TYR A 314 -0.56 0.96 14.40
N ALA A 315 -1.67 0.26 14.60
CA ALA A 315 -2.05 -0.25 15.91
C ALA A 315 -1.01 -1.26 16.44
N LEU A 316 -0.43 -2.10 15.58
CA LEU A 316 0.69 -2.99 15.95
C LEU A 316 1.93 -2.19 16.36
N MET A 317 2.32 -1.19 15.56
CA MET A 317 3.44 -0.29 15.87
C MET A 317 3.25 0.48 17.18
N SER A 318 2.04 0.95 17.46
CA SER A 318 1.75 1.69 18.69
C SER A 318 1.89 0.80 19.93
N LYS A 319 1.46 -0.46 19.82
CA LYS A 319 1.59 -1.47 20.89
C LYS A 319 3.05 -1.88 21.15
N SER A 320 3.89 -1.99 20.12
CA SER A 320 5.31 -2.34 20.30
C SER A 320 6.07 -1.24 21.05
N LYS A 321 5.83 0.04 20.72
CA LYS A 321 6.43 1.20 21.40
C LYS A 321 6.05 1.35 22.87
N THR A 322 4.94 0.76 23.31
CA THR A 322 4.48 0.85 24.72
C THR A 322 5.12 -0.23 25.60
N LYS A 323 5.79 -1.23 25.00
CA LYS A 323 6.47 -2.34 25.71
C LYS A 323 7.97 -2.11 25.94
N GLN A 324 8.54 -1.05 25.35
CA GLN A 324 9.92 -0.60 25.58
C GLN A 324 9.93 0.54 26.61
#